data_AF-C7Q965-F1
#
_entry.id   AF-C7Q965-F1
#
_cell.length_a   1.000
_cell.length_b   1.000
_cell.length_c   1.000
_cell.angle_alpha   90.00
_cell.angle_beta   90.00
_cell.angle_gamma   90.00
#
_symmetry.space_group_name_H-M   'P 1'
#
loop_
_entity.id
_entity.type
_entity.pdbx_description
1 polymer ?
#
loop_
_entity_poly.entity_id
_entity_poly.type
_entity_poly.pdbx_seq_one_letter_code
_entity_poly.pdbx_strand_id
1 'polypeptide(L)'
;MTASPEDPLEEMRERTAETLADARKEVDRARKTLHDQIIPSSQTIDDVDYEDHSDPQADQAEPRTDHQSGQASDDWLGQAIALAQDNVEAGGWPFGAVIVRDGAVIATGVNEVLADGDPTAHAEMLAIREACRVLKDINLAGAVLYASCEPCPMCLAAIKWAGLTGIVYAADRESSARAGFPDKEIYDLFDQPRDAWPMDIRQQAHDHAEEPLTDWGRKHQDD
;
A
#
# COMPACT_ATOMS: atom_id res chain seq x y z
N MET A 1 -48.06 -1.02 24.49
CA MET A 1 -46.92 -0.93 23.55
C MET A 1 -45.87 -1.91 24.07
N THR A 2 -45.89 -3.14 23.57
CA THR A 2 -44.91 -4.17 23.94
C THR A 2 -43.74 -4.05 22.96
N ALA A 3 -42.54 -3.81 23.49
CA ALA A 3 -41.31 -3.79 22.70
C ALA A 3 -41.17 -5.15 21.98
N SER A 4 -40.84 -5.11 20.69
CA SER A 4 -40.45 -6.31 19.93
C SER A 4 -39.19 -6.90 20.58
N PRO A 5 -39.03 -8.24 20.64
CA PRO A 5 -37.77 -8.83 21.07
C PRO A 5 -36.68 -8.45 20.07
N GLU A 6 -35.54 -7.99 20.60
CA GLU A 6 -34.35 -7.65 19.83
C GLU A 6 -33.88 -8.86 19.00
N ASP A 7 -33.43 -8.62 17.76
CA ASP A 7 -32.99 -9.67 16.83
C ASP A 7 -31.70 -10.31 17.37
N PRO A 8 -31.70 -11.61 17.74
CA PRO A 8 -30.52 -12.28 18.26
C PRO A 8 -29.31 -12.28 17.31
N LEU A 9 -29.54 -12.10 16.00
CA LEU A 9 -28.48 -11.99 15.00
C LEU A 9 -27.84 -10.60 14.97
N GLU A 10 -28.58 -9.56 15.35
CA GLU A 10 -28.08 -8.18 15.46
C GLU A 10 -27.17 -8.04 16.68
N GLU A 11 -27.61 -8.57 17.83
CA GLU A 11 -26.80 -8.61 19.06
C GLU A 11 -25.49 -9.40 18.86
N MET A 12 -25.53 -10.51 18.09
CA MET A 12 -24.33 -11.29 17.77
C MET A 12 -23.37 -10.53 16.84
N ARG A 13 -23.88 -9.76 15.88
CA ARG A 13 -23.07 -8.92 14.97
C ARG A 13 -22.40 -7.78 15.73
N GLU A 14 -23.13 -7.10 16.60
CA GLU A 14 -22.59 -6.01 17.42
C GLU A 14 -21.47 -6.50 18.34
N ARG A 15 -21.66 -7.64 19.02
CA ARG A 15 -20.63 -8.25 19.87
C ARG A 15 -19.39 -8.69 19.08
N THR A 16 -19.57 -9.16 17.86
CA THR A 16 -18.46 -9.54 16.97
C THR A 16 -17.69 -8.30 16.51
N ALA A 17 -18.40 -7.24 16.10
CA ALA A 17 -17.79 -5.97 15.71
C ALA A 17 -17.01 -5.31 16.86
N GLU A 18 -17.55 -5.36 18.08
CA GLU A 18 -16.88 -4.84 19.28
C GLU A 18 -15.60 -5.63 19.60
N THR A 19 -15.65 -6.96 19.47
CA THR A 19 -14.47 -7.84 19.66
C THR A 19 -13.37 -7.55 18.63
N LEU A 20 -13.74 -7.35 17.35
CA LEU A 20 -12.80 -7.00 16.28
C LEU A 20 -12.19 -5.61 16.51
N ALA A 21 -12.99 -4.64 16.97
CA ALA A 21 -12.50 -3.30 17.28
C ALA A 21 -11.49 -3.31 18.44
N ASP A 22 -11.70 -4.15 19.46
CA ASP A 22 -10.78 -4.29 20.57
C ASP A 22 -9.48 -5.02 20.18
N ALA A 23 -9.58 -6.06 19.34
CA ALA A 23 -8.40 -6.71 18.76
C ALA A 23 -7.56 -5.73 17.92
N ARG A 24 -8.20 -4.85 17.12
CA ARG A 24 -7.52 -3.81 16.33
C ARG A 24 -6.76 -2.82 17.22
N LYS A 25 -7.37 -2.36 18.32
CA LYS A 25 -6.68 -1.50 19.31
C LYS A 25 -5.46 -2.17 19.93
N GLU A 26 -5.49 -3.49 20.10
CA GLU A 26 -4.38 -4.25 20.68
C GLU A 26 -3.23 -4.40 19.68
N VAL A 27 -3.54 -4.66 18.40
CA VAL A 27 -2.57 -4.66 17.29
C VAL A 27 -1.93 -3.29 17.12
N ASP A 28 -2.71 -2.20 17.14
CA ASP A 28 -2.20 -0.83 17.06
C ASP A 28 -1.25 -0.50 18.23
N ARG A 29 -1.56 -0.99 19.43
CA ARG A 29 -0.70 -0.83 20.61
C ARG A 29 0.61 -1.60 20.47
N ALA A 30 0.56 -2.82 19.93
CA ALA A 30 1.75 -3.62 19.66
C ALA A 30 2.64 -2.95 18.59
N ARG A 31 2.02 -2.42 17.51
CA ARG A 31 2.69 -1.67 16.45
C ARG A 31 3.40 -0.43 16.98
N LYS A 32 2.73 0.33 17.87
CA LYS A 32 3.33 1.49 18.54
C LYS A 32 4.51 1.11 19.44
N THR A 33 4.41 0.00 20.15
CA THR A 33 5.48 -0.47 21.04
C THR A 33 6.73 -0.88 20.25
N LEU A 34 6.55 -1.48 19.07
CA LEU A 34 7.64 -1.81 18.14
C LEU A 34 8.27 -0.54 17.53
N HIS A 35 7.44 0.44 17.15
CA HIS A 35 7.87 1.75 16.64
C HIS A 35 8.82 2.47 17.60
N ASP A 36 8.48 2.50 18.89
CA ASP A 36 9.28 3.18 19.92
C ASP A 36 10.64 2.51 20.19
N GLN A 37 10.85 1.26 19.77
CA GLN A 37 12.09 0.51 19.98
C GLN A 37 13.08 0.62 18.82
N ILE A 38 12.64 1.03 17.63
CA ILE A 38 13.43 0.91 16.39
C ILE A 38 14.07 2.25 15.96
N ILE A 39 13.61 3.41 16.43
CA ILE A 39 14.00 4.71 15.85
C ILE A 39 14.67 5.67 16.85
N PRO A 40 15.96 6.03 16.66
CA PRO A 40 16.58 7.16 17.36
C PRO A 40 15.97 8.49 16.86
N SER A 41 15.58 9.38 17.77
CA SER A 41 14.97 10.65 17.43
C SER A 41 15.94 11.61 16.72
N SER A 42 15.72 11.90 15.44
CA SER A 42 15.65 13.26 14.89
C SER A 42 15.79 13.22 13.36
N GLN A 43 14.77 13.73 12.67
CA GLN A 43 14.90 14.56 11.46
C GLN A 43 13.51 15.12 11.13
N THR A 44 13.47 16.41 10.81
CA THR A 44 12.30 17.13 10.35
C THR A 44 12.18 16.96 8.84
N ILE A 45 10.94 16.92 8.35
CA ILE A 45 10.61 16.89 6.92
C ILE A 45 10.90 18.30 6.39
N ASP A 46 12.09 18.50 5.83
CA ASP A 46 12.41 19.66 5.02
C ASP A 46 12.93 19.13 3.67
N ASP A 47 12.31 19.62 2.59
CA ASP A 47 12.64 19.46 1.16
C ASP A 47 12.75 18.02 0.62
N VAL A 48 11.62 17.56 0.05
CA VAL A 48 11.60 16.33 -0.74
C VAL A 48 12.08 16.67 -2.15
N ASP A 49 13.37 16.44 -2.41
CA ASP A 49 13.90 16.41 -3.77
C ASP A 49 13.32 15.20 -4.51
N TYR A 50 12.26 15.43 -5.27
CA TYR A 50 11.76 14.47 -6.24
C TYR A 50 12.78 14.39 -7.39
N GLU A 51 13.75 13.48 -7.26
CA GLU A 51 14.73 13.26 -8.32
C GLU A 51 14.00 12.92 -9.64
N ASP A 52 14.19 13.78 -10.64
CA ASP A 52 13.69 13.58 -12.00
C ASP A 52 14.41 12.39 -12.63
N HIS A 53 13.81 11.20 -12.52
CA HIS A 53 14.32 9.98 -13.13
C HIS A 53 13.99 9.86 -14.64
N SER A 54 13.87 10.98 -15.37
CA SER A 54 13.70 11.00 -16.82
C SER A 54 14.98 10.66 -17.61
N ASP A 55 15.80 9.72 -17.13
CA ASP A 55 16.89 9.15 -17.93
C ASP A 55 16.31 8.16 -18.97
N PRO A 56 16.34 8.48 -20.28
CA PRO A 56 15.78 7.63 -21.32
C PRO A 56 16.64 6.39 -21.64
N GLN A 57 17.73 6.12 -20.90
CA GLN A 57 18.64 4.98 -21.16
C GLN A 57 18.50 3.78 -20.20
N ALA A 58 17.51 3.74 -19.31
CA ALA A 58 17.33 2.65 -18.34
C ALA A 58 16.72 1.34 -18.90
N ASP A 59 16.54 1.19 -20.22
CA ASP A 59 15.79 0.07 -20.84
C ASP A 59 16.65 -1.18 -21.16
N GLN A 60 17.74 -1.41 -20.43
CA GLN A 60 18.48 -2.69 -20.48
C GLN A 60 18.93 -3.13 -19.08
N ALA A 61 17.96 -3.44 -18.21
CA ALA A 61 18.24 -4.18 -16.99
C ALA A 61 18.17 -5.69 -17.29
N GLU A 62 19.33 -6.35 -17.41
CA GLU A 62 19.41 -7.82 -17.37
C GLU A 62 18.85 -8.36 -16.04
N PRO A 63 18.29 -9.58 -16.00
CA PRO A 63 17.74 -10.15 -14.78
C PRO A 63 18.86 -10.28 -13.74
N ARG A 64 18.79 -9.47 -12.68
CA ARG A 64 19.74 -9.55 -11.55
C ARG A 64 19.51 -10.88 -10.83
N THR A 65 20.36 -11.85 -11.12
CA THR A 65 20.42 -13.12 -10.39
C THR A 65 20.94 -12.89 -8.98
N ASP A 66 20.19 -13.43 -8.03
CA ASP A 66 20.37 -13.49 -6.58
C ASP A 66 21.79 -13.27 -6.04
N HIS A 67 21.93 -12.24 -5.20
CA HIS A 67 23.05 -12.14 -4.27
C HIS A 67 22.72 -12.99 -3.03
N GLN A 68 23.20 -14.24 -3.03
CA GLN A 68 23.22 -15.06 -1.82
C GLN A 68 24.30 -14.54 -0.86
N SER A 69 23.89 -14.04 0.30
CA SER A 69 24.74 -13.97 1.50
C SER A 69 23.94 -14.46 2.71
N GLY A 70 24.46 -15.49 3.36
CA GLY A 70 23.79 -16.24 4.42
C GLY A 70 23.51 -15.43 5.69
N GLN A 71 22.23 -15.31 6.00
CA GLN A 71 21.61 -15.18 7.31
C GLN A 71 20.29 -15.97 7.22
N ALA A 72 19.68 -16.37 8.33
CA ALA A 72 18.39 -17.05 8.29
C ALA A 72 17.45 -16.25 7.37
N SER A 73 16.97 -16.86 6.28
CA SER A 73 16.08 -16.19 5.34
C SER A 73 14.77 -15.99 6.08
N ASP A 74 14.59 -14.82 6.67
CA ASP A 74 13.32 -14.45 7.27
C ASP A 74 12.25 -14.47 6.17
N ASP A 75 11.20 -15.27 6.39
CA ASP A 75 10.15 -15.54 5.40
C ASP A 75 9.13 -14.38 5.34
N TRP A 76 9.59 -13.23 4.86
CA TRP A 76 8.76 -12.02 4.75
C TRP A 76 7.59 -12.18 3.81
N LEU A 77 7.77 -12.98 2.74
CA LEU A 77 6.69 -13.28 1.82
C LEU A 77 5.63 -14.19 2.49
N GLY A 78 6.06 -15.20 3.24
CA GLY A 78 5.18 -16.01 4.08
C GLY A 78 4.44 -15.18 5.13
N GLN A 79 5.09 -14.18 5.73
CA GLN A 79 4.43 -13.24 6.64
C GLN A 79 3.33 -12.42 5.93
N ALA A 80 3.57 -11.93 4.72
CA ALA A 80 2.55 -11.21 3.94
C ALA A 80 1.34 -12.12 3.61
N ILE A 81 1.60 -13.39 3.30
CA ILE A 81 0.54 -14.40 3.08
C ILE A 81 -0.25 -14.67 4.36
N ALA A 82 0.42 -14.83 5.50
CA ALA A 82 -0.23 -15.04 6.79
C ALA A 82 -1.15 -13.87 7.16
N LEU A 83 -0.67 -12.62 6.99
CA LEU A 83 -1.48 -11.41 7.18
C LEU A 83 -2.75 -11.41 6.30
N ALA A 84 -2.62 -11.83 5.04
CA ALA A 84 -3.76 -11.96 4.14
C ALA A 84 -4.76 -13.03 4.59
N GLN A 85 -4.28 -14.16 5.08
CA GLN A 85 -5.11 -15.25 5.61
C GLN A 85 -5.88 -14.80 6.86
N ASP A 86 -5.19 -14.20 7.83
CA ASP A 86 -5.80 -13.66 9.04
C ASP A 86 -6.87 -12.61 8.69
N ASN A 87 -6.62 -11.77 7.69
CA ASN A 87 -7.59 -10.77 7.25
C ASN A 87 -8.85 -11.40 6.64
N VAL A 88 -8.72 -12.50 5.89
CA VAL A 88 -9.88 -13.26 5.39
C VAL A 88 -10.67 -13.88 6.53
N GLU A 89 -10.00 -14.45 7.52
CA GLU A 89 -10.66 -15.01 8.71
C GLU A 89 -11.44 -13.95 9.49
N ALA A 90 -10.95 -12.70 9.49
CA ALA A 90 -11.63 -11.54 10.05
C ALA A 90 -12.75 -10.95 9.16
N GLY A 91 -12.97 -11.50 7.95
CA GLY A 91 -14.00 -11.06 7.00
C GLY A 91 -13.56 -9.97 6.01
N GLY A 92 -12.27 -9.64 5.96
CA GLY A 92 -11.66 -8.72 5.00
C GLY A 92 -11.26 -9.40 3.67
N TRP A 93 -10.69 -8.61 2.76
CA TRP A 93 -10.20 -9.11 1.48
C TRP A 93 -8.79 -9.74 1.60
N PRO A 94 -8.42 -10.69 0.73
CA PRO A 94 -7.27 -11.59 0.90
C PRO A 94 -5.92 -10.97 0.52
N PHE A 95 -5.61 -9.78 1.03
CA PHE A 95 -4.37 -9.08 0.72
C PHE A 95 -3.64 -8.60 1.97
N GLY A 96 -2.33 -8.86 1.99
CA GLY A 96 -1.41 -8.50 3.06
C GLY A 96 -0.07 -8.04 2.47
N ALA A 97 0.59 -7.12 3.16
CA ALA A 97 1.86 -6.55 2.74
C ALA A 97 2.80 -6.32 3.92
N VAL A 98 4.11 -6.46 3.67
CA VAL A 98 5.20 -6.24 4.62
C VAL A 98 6.26 -5.38 3.94
N ILE A 99 6.73 -4.33 4.61
CA ILE A 99 7.84 -3.51 4.12
C ILE A 99 9.05 -3.76 5.00
N VAL A 100 10.17 -4.08 4.36
CA VAL A 100 11.44 -4.41 5.02
C VAL A 100 12.51 -3.43 4.57
N ARG A 101 13.30 -2.94 5.53
CA ARG A 101 14.49 -2.12 5.29
C ARG A 101 15.61 -2.60 6.22
N ASP A 102 16.82 -2.73 5.70
CA ASP A 102 18.00 -3.17 6.46
C ASP A 102 17.78 -4.48 7.24
N GLY A 103 17.03 -5.41 6.64
CA GLY A 103 16.72 -6.72 7.24
C GLY A 103 15.67 -6.70 8.35
N ALA A 104 14.99 -5.57 8.58
CA ALA A 104 13.94 -5.44 9.59
C ALA A 104 12.60 -5.01 8.97
N VAL A 105 11.51 -5.58 9.48
CA VAL A 105 10.15 -5.12 9.13
C VAL A 105 9.93 -3.72 9.73
N ILE A 106 9.70 -2.73 8.86
CA ILE A 106 9.39 -1.36 9.27
C ILE A 106 7.89 -1.07 9.29
N ALA A 107 7.10 -1.80 8.48
CA ALA A 107 5.65 -1.66 8.45
C ALA A 107 4.99 -2.92 7.89
N THR A 108 3.71 -3.10 8.24
CA THR A 108 2.82 -4.10 7.65
C THR A 108 1.49 -3.45 7.31
N GLY A 109 0.73 -4.08 6.43
CA GLY A 109 -0.63 -3.67 6.07
C GLY A 109 -1.47 -4.87 5.67
N VAL A 110 -2.78 -4.76 5.90
CA VAL A 110 -3.81 -5.68 5.39
C VAL A 110 -4.85 -4.87 4.64
N ASN A 111 -5.62 -5.48 3.75
CA ASN A 111 -6.69 -4.76 3.06
C ASN A 111 -7.82 -4.40 4.03
N GLU A 112 -8.11 -3.11 4.17
CA GLU A 112 -9.16 -2.58 5.06
C GLU A 112 -10.29 -1.89 4.28
N VAL A 113 -10.47 -2.19 2.97
CA VAL A 113 -11.48 -1.53 2.12
C VAL A 113 -12.88 -1.62 2.71
N LEU A 114 -13.28 -2.81 3.17
CA LEU A 114 -14.59 -3.03 3.78
C LEU A 114 -14.68 -2.45 5.20
N ALA A 115 -13.58 -2.50 5.95
CA ALA A 115 -13.54 -2.09 7.35
C ALA A 115 -13.61 -0.56 7.49
N ASP A 116 -12.88 0.16 6.62
CA ASP A 116 -12.74 1.61 6.69
C ASP A 116 -13.67 2.33 5.70
N GLY A 117 -14.34 1.60 4.79
CA GLY A 117 -15.14 2.19 3.72
C GLY A 117 -14.30 3.01 2.73
N ASP A 118 -13.00 2.73 2.63
CA ASP A 118 -12.04 3.42 1.78
C ASP A 118 -11.60 2.48 0.64
N PRO A 119 -12.02 2.72 -0.62
CA PRO A 119 -11.61 1.87 -1.75
C PRO A 119 -10.10 1.90 -2.04
N THR A 120 -9.35 2.81 -1.42
CA THR A 120 -7.88 2.91 -1.56
C THR A 120 -7.12 2.18 -0.45
N ALA A 121 -7.81 1.63 0.57
CA ALA A 121 -7.21 0.96 1.72
C ALA A 121 -6.71 -0.47 1.40
N HIS A 122 -5.92 -0.58 0.34
CA HIS A 122 -5.21 -1.80 -0.04
C HIS A 122 -4.03 -2.04 0.91
N ALA A 123 -3.61 -3.30 1.04
CA ALA A 123 -2.57 -3.70 1.99
C ALA A 123 -1.25 -2.94 1.76
N GLU A 124 -0.85 -2.78 0.50
CA GLU A 124 0.36 -2.07 0.09
C GLU A 124 0.27 -0.58 0.39
N MET A 125 -0.90 0.04 0.15
CA MET A 125 -1.15 1.44 0.46
C MET A 125 -1.03 1.71 1.96
N LEU A 126 -1.62 0.84 2.78
CA LEU A 126 -1.59 0.97 4.23
C LEU A 126 -0.20 0.68 4.80
N ALA A 127 0.52 -0.30 4.25
CA ALA A 127 1.90 -0.56 4.63
C ALA A 127 2.83 0.63 4.29
N ILE A 128 2.69 1.24 3.10
CA ILE A 128 3.46 2.43 2.70
C ILE A 128 3.14 3.61 3.63
N ARG A 129 1.85 3.91 3.86
CA ARG A 129 1.43 4.99 4.78
C ARG A 129 2.03 4.79 6.16
N GLU A 130 2.04 3.56 6.66
CA GLU A 130 2.62 3.27 7.96
C GLU A 130 4.15 3.39 7.96
N ALA A 131 4.84 2.89 6.93
CA ALA A 131 6.29 3.03 6.81
C ALA A 131 6.71 4.51 6.80
N CYS A 132 6.01 5.35 6.06
CA CYS A 132 6.29 6.78 6.02
C CYS A 132 6.04 7.45 7.39
N ARG A 133 4.95 7.07 8.09
CA ARG A 133 4.66 7.56 9.44
C ARG A 133 5.73 7.13 10.45
N VAL A 134 6.19 5.89 10.35
CA VAL A 134 7.22 5.28 11.18
C VAL A 134 8.53 6.05 11.02
N LEU A 135 8.99 6.19 9.78
CA LEU A 135 10.26 6.82 9.42
C LEU A 135 10.23 8.35 9.49
N LYS A 136 9.02 8.95 9.50
CA LYS A 136 8.81 10.40 9.34
C LYS A 136 9.43 10.95 8.05
N ASP A 137 9.39 10.14 7.01
CA ASP A 137 9.92 10.42 5.68
C ASP A 137 8.95 9.82 4.66
N ILE A 138 8.76 10.49 3.53
CA ILE A 138 7.95 9.95 2.43
C ILE A 138 8.76 9.13 1.43
N ASN A 139 10.10 9.20 1.52
CA ASN A 139 11.01 8.40 0.72
C ASN A 139 11.36 7.09 1.44
N LEU A 140 11.00 5.98 0.80
CA LEU A 140 11.25 4.61 1.26
C LEU A 140 12.40 3.94 0.48
N ALA A 141 13.33 4.73 -0.06
CA ALA A 141 14.54 4.22 -0.70
C ALA A 141 15.30 3.24 0.22
N GLY A 142 15.78 2.16 -0.38
CA GLY A 142 16.42 1.04 0.32
C GLY A 142 15.45 0.05 0.98
N ALA A 143 14.14 0.30 0.96
CA ALA A 143 13.13 -0.65 1.40
C ALA A 143 12.63 -1.54 0.24
N VAL A 144 12.15 -2.74 0.60
CA VAL A 144 11.51 -3.72 -0.29
C VAL A 144 10.11 -4.04 0.25
N LEU A 145 9.11 -4.08 -0.64
CA LEU A 145 7.76 -4.50 -0.31
C LEU A 145 7.54 -5.96 -0.66
N TYR A 146 7.02 -6.73 0.29
CA TYR A 146 6.58 -8.11 0.12
C TYR A 146 5.05 -8.14 0.16
N ALA A 147 4.40 -8.64 -0.88
CA ALA A 147 2.95 -8.67 -1.02
C ALA A 147 2.42 -10.09 -1.19
N SER A 148 1.26 -10.40 -0.59
CA SER A 148 0.59 -11.69 -0.80
C SER A 148 0.10 -11.89 -2.23
N CYS A 149 -0.12 -10.80 -2.97
CA CYS A 149 -0.50 -10.81 -4.38
C CYS A 149 0.22 -9.68 -5.13
N GLU A 150 0.37 -9.83 -6.44
CA GLU A 150 0.93 -8.82 -7.33
C GLU A 150 0.18 -7.48 -7.19
N PRO A 151 0.89 -6.35 -6.95
CA PRO A 151 0.23 -5.07 -6.73
C PRO A 151 -0.62 -4.62 -7.92
N CYS A 152 -1.84 -4.13 -7.65
CA CYS A 152 -2.69 -3.50 -8.66
C CYS A 152 -2.09 -2.17 -9.17
N PRO A 153 -2.60 -1.56 -10.26
CA PRO A 153 -2.00 -0.35 -10.82
C PRO A 153 -1.90 0.84 -9.84
N MET A 154 -2.89 0.99 -8.94
CA MET A 154 -2.85 2.01 -7.89
C MET A 154 -1.67 1.76 -6.92
N CYS A 155 -1.54 0.52 -6.44
CA CYS A 155 -0.49 0.16 -5.49
C CYS A 155 0.89 0.22 -6.13
N LEU A 156 1.02 -0.23 -7.39
CA LEU A 156 2.26 -0.13 -8.15
C LEU A 156 2.71 1.33 -8.33
N ALA A 157 1.78 2.23 -8.68
CA ALA A 157 2.08 3.65 -8.76
C ALA A 157 2.53 4.21 -7.39
N ALA A 158 1.83 3.87 -6.31
CA ALA A 158 2.20 4.31 -4.96
C ALA A 158 3.58 3.80 -4.53
N ILE A 159 3.92 2.55 -4.86
CA ILE A 159 5.24 1.97 -4.62
C ILE A 159 6.32 2.78 -5.34
N LYS A 160 6.07 3.16 -6.60
CA LYS A 160 6.99 4.00 -7.38
C LYS A 160 7.12 5.40 -6.79
N TRP A 161 6.00 6.05 -6.42
CA TRP A 161 5.99 7.37 -5.79
C TRP A 161 6.74 7.41 -4.46
N ALA A 162 6.62 6.35 -3.65
CA ALA A 162 7.31 6.24 -2.37
C ALA A 162 8.78 5.81 -2.49
N GLY A 163 9.30 5.54 -3.69
CA GLY A 163 10.71 5.27 -3.91
C GLY A 163 11.21 3.91 -3.42
N LEU A 164 10.32 2.90 -3.22
CA LEU A 164 10.79 1.57 -2.83
C LEU A 164 11.65 0.95 -3.93
N THR A 165 12.68 0.23 -3.51
CA THR A 165 13.70 -0.31 -4.41
C THR A 165 13.38 -1.70 -4.95
N GLY A 166 12.38 -2.37 -4.39
CA GLY A 166 11.96 -3.70 -4.83
C GLY A 166 10.55 -4.06 -4.41
N ILE A 167 9.95 -4.96 -5.18
CA ILE A 167 8.68 -5.61 -4.90
C ILE A 167 8.89 -7.11 -5.05
N VAL A 168 8.41 -7.88 -4.08
CA VAL A 168 8.34 -9.34 -4.13
C VAL A 168 6.89 -9.72 -3.87
N TYR A 169 6.29 -10.56 -4.71
CA TYR A 169 4.89 -10.98 -4.55
C TYR A 169 4.71 -12.48 -4.69
N ALA A 170 3.65 -13.02 -4.08
CA ALA A 170 3.36 -14.45 -4.09
C ALA A 170 2.38 -14.86 -5.19
N ALA A 171 1.10 -14.46 -5.08
CA ALA A 171 0.10 -14.72 -6.10
C ALA A 171 0.16 -13.66 -7.23
N ASP A 172 -0.19 -14.03 -8.46
CA ASP A 172 -0.22 -13.10 -9.60
C ASP A 172 -1.60 -12.45 -9.82
N ARG A 173 -1.66 -11.42 -10.67
CA ARG A 173 -2.92 -10.75 -11.05
C ARG A 173 -3.97 -11.69 -11.64
N GLU A 174 -3.54 -12.77 -12.31
CA GLU A 174 -4.45 -13.79 -12.85
C GLU A 174 -5.14 -14.56 -11.70
N SER A 175 -4.42 -14.81 -10.62
CA SER A 175 -4.97 -15.41 -9.40
C SER A 175 -5.97 -14.48 -8.72
N SER A 176 -5.67 -13.17 -8.65
CA SER A 176 -6.62 -12.17 -8.15
C SER A 176 -7.89 -12.10 -8.99
N ALA A 177 -7.74 -12.08 -10.32
CA ALA A 177 -8.87 -12.07 -11.26
C ALA A 177 -9.78 -13.31 -11.12
N ARG A 178 -9.19 -14.50 -10.95
CA ARG A 178 -9.98 -15.73 -10.69
C ARG A 178 -10.77 -15.67 -9.39
N ALA A 179 -10.31 -14.90 -8.40
CA ALA A 179 -11.02 -14.65 -7.14
C ALA A 179 -12.09 -13.55 -7.26
N GLY A 180 -12.22 -12.91 -8.42
CA GLY A 180 -13.26 -11.91 -8.71
C GLY A 180 -12.84 -10.46 -8.48
N PHE A 181 -11.55 -10.19 -8.29
CA PHE A 181 -11.03 -8.83 -8.15
C PHE A 181 -10.63 -8.22 -9.51
N PRO A 182 -10.79 -6.91 -9.70
CA PRO A 182 -10.65 -6.26 -11.00
C PRO A 182 -9.20 -5.88 -11.35
N ASP A 183 -8.18 -6.32 -10.60
CA ASP A 183 -6.80 -5.83 -10.74
C ASP A 183 -6.30 -5.93 -12.19
N LYS A 184 -6.55 -7.08 -12.82
CA LYS A 184 -6.18 -7.32 -14.23
C LYS A 184 -6.95 -6.39 -15.18
N GLU A 185 -8.25 -6.20 -14.97
CA GLU A 185 -9.07 -5.31 -15.80
C GLU A 185 -8.53 -3.88 -15.77
N ILE A 186 -8.10 -3.40 -14.59
CA ILE A 186 -7.50 -2.06 -14.45
C ILE A 186 -6.17 -1.99 -15.19
N TYR A 187 -5.33 -3.04 -15.17
CA TYR A 187 -4.13 -3.09 -16.01
C TYR A 187 -4.47 -2.99 -17.50
N ASP A 188 -5.46 -3.76 -17.95
CA ASP A 188 -5.88 -3.80 -19.35
C ASP A 188 -6.40 -2.43 -19.85
N LEU A 189 -6.81 -1.50 -18.97
CA LEU A 189 -7.19 -0.13 -19.35
C LEU A 189 -6.01 0.68 -19.91
N PHE A 190 -4.79 0.46 -19.41
CA PHE A 190 -3.62 1.23 -19.83
C PHE A 190 -3.16 0.88 -21.25
N ASP A 191 -3.58 -0.28 -21.77
CA ASP A 191 -3.34 -0.70 -23.16
C ASP A 191 -4.42 -0.17 -24.13
N GLN A 192 -5.44 0.51 -23.62
CA GLN A 192 -6.56 1.03 -24.40
C GLN A 192 -6.47 2.55 -24.55
N PRO A 193 -6.98 3.12 -25.66
CA PRO A 193 -7.09 4.57 -25.78
C PRO A 193 -8.06 5.12 -24.72
N ARG A 194 -7.79 6.33 -24.22
CA ARG A 194 -8.54 6.93 -23.10
C ARG A 194 -10.03 7.10 -23.37
N ASP A 195 -10.43 7.21 -24.63
CA ASP A 195 -11.83 7.33 -25.04
C ASP A 195 -12.60 5.99 -24.99
N ALA A 196 -11.89 4.87 -24.87
CA ALA A 196 -12.47 3.54 -24.65
C ALA A 196 -12.61 3.19 -23.17
N TRP A 197 -12.10 4.02 -22.26
CA TRP A 197 -12.21 3.77 -20.82
C TRP A 197 -13.68 3.82 -20.37
N PRO A 198 -14.07 3.06 -19.34
CA PRO A 198 -15.46 3.00 -18.87
C PRO A 198 -15.93 4.29 -18.16
N MET A 199 -15.04 5.28 -18.04
CA MET A 199 -15.29 6.58 -17.41
C MET A 199 -15.26 7.69 -18.47
N ASP A 200 -16.13 8.69 -18.30
CA ASP A 200 -16.15 9.88 -19.13
C ASP A 200 -14.97 10.81 -18.78
N ILE A 201 -13.90 10.74 -19.58
CA ILE A 201 -12.70 11.56 -19.40
C ILE A 201 -12.70 12.71 -20.39
N ARG A 202 -12.70 13.94 -19.89
CA ARG A 202 -12.70 15.16 -20.72
C ARG A 202 -11.64 16.14 -20.24
N GLN A 203 -10.79 16.59 -21.15
CA GLN A 203 -9.96 17.76 -20.91
C GLN A 203 -10.79 19.01 -21.21
N GLN A 204 -10.92 19.89 -20.22
CA GLN A 204 -11.56 21.19 -20.39
C GLN A 204 -10.50 22.29 -20.41
N ALA A 205 -10.52 23.13 -21.45
CA ALA A 205 -9.62 24.28 -21.51
C ALA A 205 -9.95 25.29 -20.39
N HIS A 206 -8.92 25.81 -19.73
CA HIS A 206 -9.02 26.84 -18.70
C HIS A 206 -7.77 27.73 -18.75
N ASP A 207 -7.96 29.06 -18.74
CA ASP A 207 -6.86 30.03 -18.95
C ASP A 207 -5.74 29.90 -17.90
N HIS A 208 -6.08 29.39 -16.71
CA HIS A 208 -5.18 29.22 -15.57
C HIS A 208 -4.72 27.77 -15.34
N ALA A 209 -4.92 26.86 -16.30
CA ALA A 209 -4.65 25.42 -16.12
C ALA A 209 -3.19 25.11 -15.72
N GLU A 210 -2.24 25.88 -16.24
CA GLU A 210 -0.79 25.67 -16.04
C GLU A 210 -0.21 26.47 -14.85
N GLU A 211 -1.00 27.35 -14.24
CA GLU A 211 -0.49 28.23 -13.16
C GLU A 211 0.02 27.46 -11.94
N PRO A 212 -0.69 26.43 -11.41
CA PRO A 212 -0.18 25.69 -10.25
C PRO A 212 1.17 25.00 -10.50
N LEU A 213 1.37 24.45 -11.70
CA LEU A 213 2.61 23.78 -12.10
C LEU A 213 3.74 24.79 -12.28
N THR A 214 3.44 25.94 -12.90
CA THR A 214 4.42 27.03 -13.09
C THR A 214 4.83 27.65 -11.74
N ASP A 215 3.88 27.87 -10.84
CA ASP A 215 4.14 28.42 -9.52
C ASP A 215 4.96 27.47 -8.65
N TRP A 216 4.73 26.16 -8.77
CA TRP A 216 5.60 25.15 -8.15
C TRP A 216 7.03 25.24 -8.71
N GLY A 217 7.18 25.27 -10.04
CA GLY A 217 8.50 25.36 -10.68
C GLY A 217 9.29 26.61 -10.28
N ARG A 218 8.65 27.78 -10.18
CA ARG A 218 9.34 29.01 -9.73
C ARG A 218 9.83 28.96 -8.29
N LYS A 219 9.15 28.20 -7.42
CA LYS A 219 9.51 28.12 -5.99
C LYS A 219 10.65 27.15 -5.71
N HIS A 220 10.89 26.18 -6.60
CA HIS A 220 11.82 25.07 -6.38
C HIS A 220 12.91 25.00 -7.48
N GLN A 221 13.16 26.10 -8.21
CA GLN A 221 14.24 26.20 -9.21
C GLN A 221 15.52 26.87 -8.67
N ASP A 222 15.49 27.43 -7.46
CA ASP A 222 16.59 28.19 -6.85
C ASP A 222 17.23 27.50 -5.61
N ASP A 223 16.80 26.28 -5.27
CA ASP A 223 17.37 25.42 -4.22
C ASP A 223 18.24 24.31 -4.85
#